data_AF-A0A5E4Q870-F1
#
_entry.id   AF-A0A5E4Q870-F1
#
_cell.length_a   1.000
_cell.length_b   1.000
_cell.length_c   1.000
_cell.angle_alpha   90.00
_cell.angle_beta   90.00
_cell.angle_gamma   90.00
#
_symmetry.space_group_name_H-M   'P 1'
#
loop_
_entity.id
_entity.type
_entity.pdbx_description
1 polymer ?
#
loop_
_entity_poly.entity_id
_entity_poly.type
_entity_poly.pdbx_seq_one_letter_code
_entity_poly.pdbx_strand_id
1 'polypeptide(L)'
;MEVLGPQESLSTSPPDKPKLMNGGNYILEGRDSSKSTWLLFAPGTRDEAGSLAKFLSVFSRHGVNLSHIESRSSARRPGYEFMVECEHGSGDFAAVPWFPRRIRDLDRFANQILSYGAELDSDHPGFTDAEYRARRKYFADIAYHYKHGQPLPHVVYTKDEIATWGAVFRKLTELYPTHACKEHNHVFPLLIENCGYREDNIPQLEDVSNFLKDCTGFTLRPVAGLLSSRDFLAGLAFRVFHSTQYIRHHSRPLYTPEPDCFWFTVEFGLCRQDGELKAFGAGLLSSFGELQYCLSGEPELKPFEPEVTGIQKYPITEYQPIYFVANSFESAKEKMIKFSETIPRDFGVRYNPYTQSIDILDSPKQMKDLLRQVHTEMDHLLKTLEKI
;
A
#
# COMPACT_ATOMS: atom_id res chain seq x y z
N MET A 1 -12.57 6.46 -56.00
CA MET A 1 -13.31 5.35 -55.36
C MET A 1 -12.26 4.29 -55.05
N GLU A 2 -11.53 4.48 -53.95
CA GLU A 2 -10.49 3.54 -53.51
C GLU A 2 -11.14 2.49 -52.60
N VAL A 3 -10.85 1.23 -52.93
CA VAL A 3 -11.39 0.05 -52.26
C VAL A 3 -10.63 -0.13 -50.95
N LEU A 4 -11.33 0.04 -49.82
CA LEU A 4 -10.81 -0.25 -48.49
C LEU A 4 -10.55 -1.75 -48.35
N GLY A 5 -9.29 -2.13 -48.16
CA GLY A 5 -8.91 -3.47 -47.71
C GLY A 5 -9.38 -3.75 -46.28
N PRO A 6 -9.39 -5.02 -45.83
CA PRO A 6 -9.89 -5.39 -44.52
C PRO A 6 -9.07 -4.71 -43.42
N GLN A 7 -9.75 -4.09 -42.46
CA GLN A 7 -9.14 -3.58 -41.24
C GLN A 7 -8.35 -4.71 -40.56
N GLU A 8 -7.04 -4.55 -40.46
CA GLU A 8 -6.24 -5.33 -39.51
C GLU A 8 -6.86 -5.15 -38.13
N SER A 9 -7.25 -6.28 -37.53
CA SER A 9 -7.71 -6.32 -36.16
C SER A 9 -6.62 -5.71 -35.27
N LEU A 10 -6.93 -4.57 -34.63
CA LEU A 10 -6.16 -4.02 -33.53
C LEU A 10 -5.89 -5.16 -32.54
N SER A 11 -4.64 -5.63 -32.50
CA SER A 11 -4.17 -6.55 -31.49
C SER A 11 -4.20 -5.79 -30.17
N THR A 12 -5.29 -5.93 -29.41
CA THR A 12 -5.33 -5.51 -28.02
C THR A 12 -4.43 -6.45 -27.26
N SER A 13 -3.18 -6.05 -27.04
CA SER A 13 -2.34 -6.68 -26.03
C SER A 13 -3.12 -6.70 -24.70
N PRO A 14 -3.14 -7.84 -23.98
CA PRO A 14 -3.77 -7.86 -22.66
C PRO A 14 -3.09 -6.81 -21.77
N PRO A 15 -3.81 -6.21 -20.80
CA PRO A 15 -3.19 -5.30 -19.84
C PRO A 15 -1.95 -5.97 -19.25
N ASP A 16 -0.81 -5.26 -19.23
CA ASP A 16 0.40 -5.78 -18.58
C ASP A 16 0.02 -6.07 -17.13
N LYS A 17 0.05 -7.34 -16.73
CA LYS A 17 -0.16 -7.72 -15.33
C LYS A 17 1.00 -7.21 -14.48
N PRO A 18 0.81 -6.98 -13.17
CA PRO A 18 1.93 -6.74 -12.26
C PRO A 18 2.99 -7.84 -12.40
N LYS A 19 4.25 -7.53 -12.09
CA LYS A 19 5.37 -8.47 -12.26
C LYS A 19 6.36 -8.42 -11.08
N LEU A 20 6.71 -9.57 -10.54
CA LEU A 20 7.80 -9.70 -9.56
C LEU A 20 9.15 -9.42 -10.23
N MET A 21 9.95 -8.55 -9.62
CA MET A 21 11.26 -8.15 -10.12
C MET A 21 12.37 -8.99 -9.49
N ASN A 22 13.42 -9.28 -10.26
CA ASN A 22 14.54 -10.09 -9.79
C ASN A 22 15.28 -9.41 -8.61
N GLY A 23 15.58 -10.19 -7.57
CA GLY A 23 16.43 -9.77 -6.45
C GLY A 23 15.70 -9.28 -5.20
N GLY A 24 14.39 -9.55 -5.07
CA GLY A 24 13.63 -9.26 -3.85
C GLY A 24 12.12 -9.50 -4.00
N ASN A 25 11.34 -8.82 -3.17
CA ASN A 25 9.87 -8.83 -3.15
C ASN A 25 9.23 -7.67 -3.95
N TYR A 26 10.02 -6.89 -4.70
CA TYR A 26 9.51 -5.74 -5.43
C TYR A 26 8.59 -6.18 -6.57
N ILE A 27 7.35 -5.73 -6.54
CA ILE A 27 6.34 -6.00 -7.58
C ILE A 27 6.11 -4.71 -8.36
N LEU A 28 6.53 -4.73 -9.63
CA LEU A 28 6.28 -3.67 -10.58
C LEU A 28 4.79 -3.65 -10.96
N GLU A 29 4.17 -2.47 -10.92
CA GLU A 29 2.78 -2.28 -11.34
C GLU A 29 2.51 -2.75 -12.77
N GLY A 30 1.32 -3.29 -12.98
CA GLY A 30 0.81 -3.61 -14.30
C GLY A 30 0.31 -2.36 -15.04
N ARG A 31 0.32 -2.37 -16.38
CA ARG A 31 -0.33 -1.32 -17.17
C ARG A 31 -1.82 -1.60 -17.25
N ASP A 32 -2.60 -0.69 -16.70
CA ASP A 32 -4.05 -0.73 -16.84
C ASP A 32 -4.47 -0.15 -18.19
N SER A 33 -4.59 -1.00 -19.21
CA SER A 33 -4.99 -0.61 -20.56
C SER A 33 -6.42 -0.05 -20.65
N SER A 34 -7.22 -0.12 -19.58
CA SER A 34 -8.59 0.40 -19.55
C SER A 34 -8.70 1.88 -19.12
N LYS A 35 -7.59 2.51 -18.73
CA LYS A 35 -7.60 3.84 -18.10
C LYS A 35 -7.05 4.93 -19.00
N SER A 36 -7.94 5.77 -19.49
CA SER A 36 -7.60 7.07 -20.08
C SER A 36 -7.29 8.10 -19.01
N THR A 37 -6.21 8.88 -19.20
CA THR A 37 -5.89 10.01 -18.30
C THR A 37 -6.60 11.25 -18.80
N TRP A 38 -7.50 11.79 -17.97
CA TRP A 38 -8.18 13.05 -18.27
C TRP A 38 -7.47 14.21 -17.55
N LEU A 39 -7.00 15.20 -18.29
CA LEU A 39 -6.44 16.44 -17.76
C LEU A 39 -7.42 17.59 -17.99
N LEU A 40 -7.82 18.26 -16.91
CA LEU A 40 -8.55 19.52 -16.95
C LEU A 40 -7.60 20.66 -16.63
N PHE A 41 -7.38 21.57 -17.58
CA PHE A 41 -6.56 22.75 -17.38
C PHE A 41 -7.25 23.98 -17.95
N ALA A 42 -6.91 25.15 -17.42
CA ALA A 42 -7.24 26.41 -18.07
C ALA A 42 -5.97 27.27 -18.16
N PRO A 43 -5.72 27.91 -19.32
CA PRO A 43 -4.56 28.74 -19.51
C PRO A 43 -4.52 29.92 -18.55
N GLY A 44 -3.31 30.31 -18.13
CA GLY A 44 -3.09 31.52 -17.32
C GLY A 44 -2.99 32.81 -18.15
N THR A 45 -2.87 32.71 -19.47
CA THR A 45 -2.67 33.83 -20.39
C THR A 45 -3.96 34.20 -21.10
N ARG A 46 -4.05 35.44 -21.63
CA ARG A 46 -5.18 35.87 -22.48
C ARG A 46 -5.36 34.92 -23.68
N ASP A 47 -6.62 34.71 -24.07
CA ASP A 47 -6.95 34.00 -25.29
C ASP A 47 -6.50 34.82 -26.50
N GLU A 48 -5.57 34.25 -27.27
CA GLU A 48 -5.07 34.78 -28.54
C GLU A 48 -5.23 33.70 -29.61
N ALA A 49 -5.25 34.12 -30.88
CA ALA A 49 -5.30 33.16 -31.99
C ALA A 49 -4.12 32.18 -31.91
N GLY A 50 -4.42 30.88 -31.92
CA GLY A 50 -3.42 29.81 -31.83
C GLY A 50 -3.01 29.40 -30.41
N SER A 51 -3.56 30.02 -29.34
CA SER A 51 -3.24 29.65 -27.96
C SER A 51 -3.52 28.18 -27.65
N LEU A 52 -4.65 27.62 -28.11
CA LEU A 52 -4.97 26.20 -27.94
C LEU A 52 -3.91 25.29 -28.58
N ALA A 53 -3.50 25.58 -29.82
CA ALA A 53 -2.47 24.80 -30.50
C ALA A 53 -1.13 24.86 -29.75
N LYS A 54 -0.77 26.02 -29.18
CA LYS A 54 0.41 26.15 -28.31
C LYS A 54 0.28 25.27 -27.06
N PHE A 55 -0.88 25.22 -26.41
CA PHE A 55 -1.08 24.34 -25.25
C PHE A 55 -1.04 22.86 -25.62
N LEU A 56 -1.74 22.46 -26.67
CA LEU A 56 -1.75 21.06 -27.11
C LEU A 56 -0.41 20.59 -27.65
N SER A 57 0.44 21.50 -28.14
CA SER A 57 1.79 21.16 -28.61
C SER A 57 2.67 20.52 -27.53
N VAL A 58 2.36 20.71 -26.25
CA VAL A 58 3.11 20.06 -25.17
C VAL A 58 2.92 18.54 -25.19
N PHE A 59 1.73 18.06 -25.57
CA PHE A 59 1.41 16.64 -25.68
C PHE A 59 2.20 16.00 -26.81
N SER A 60 2.15 16.60 -28.00
CA SER A 60 2.91 16.14 -29.16
C SER A 60 4.44 16.16 -28.91
N ARG A 61 4.96 17.19 -28.23
CA ARG A 61 6.40 17.26 -27.87
C ARG A 61 6.86 16.13 -26.96
N HIS A 62 5.97 15.60 -26.13
CA HIS A 62 6.24 14.49 -25.23
C HIS A 62 5.75 13.15 -25.79
N GLY A 63 5.38 13.09 -27.07
CA GLY A 63 4.87 11.87 -27.71
C GLY A 63 3.51 11.40 -27.20
N VAL A 64 2.79 12.23 -26.45
CA VAL A 64 1.47 11.90 -25.90
C VAL A 64 0.40 12.16 -26.94
N ASN A 65 -0.32 11.10 -27.30
CA ASN A 65 -1.48 11.16 -28.16
C ASN A 65 -2.72 11.53 -27.34
N LEU A 66 -3.65 12.21 -28.00
CA LEU A 66 -4.91 12.62 -27.40
C LEU A 66 -6.05 11.88 -28.09
N SER A 67 -6.85 11.14 -27.32
CA SER A 67 -8.05 10.45 -27.82
C SER A 67 -9.26 11.37 -27.86
N HIS A 68 -9.31 12.36 -26.96
CA HIS A 68 -10.40 13.33 -26.90
C HIS A 68 -9.91 14.71 -26.45
N ILE A 69 -10.48 15.77 -27.02
CA ILE A 69 -10.21 17.15 -26.65
C ILE A 69 -11.54 17.90 -26.61
N GLU A 70 -11.85 18.48 -25.45
CA GLU A 70 -13.03 19.29 -25.22
C GLU A 70 -12.62 20.67 -24.70
N SER A 71 -13.28 21.73 -25.17
CA SER A 71 -13.18 23.06 -24.61
C SER A 71 -14.54 23.58 -24.15
N ARG A 72 -14.57 24.29 -23.02
CA ARG A 72 -15.78 24.89 -22.44
C ARG A 72 -15.46 26.27 -21.87
N SER A 73 -16.44 27.17 -21.85
CA SER A 73 -16.29 28.44 -21.12
C SER A 73 -16.06 28.16 -19.63
N SER A 74 -15.03 28.76 -19.04
CA SER A 74 -14.71 28.55 -17.63
C SER A 74 -15.72 29.24 -16.73
N ALA A 75 -16.24 28.51 -15.74
CA ALA A 75 -17.09 29.07 -14.69
C ALA A 75 -16.28 29.71 -13.55
N ARG A 76 -14.94 29.52 -13.52
CA ARG A 76 -14.06 29.91 -12.41
C ARG A 76 -13.20 31.14 -12.70
N ARG A 77 -12.90 31.39 -13.97
CA ARG A 77 -12.10 32.53 -14.44
C ARG A 77 -12.55 32.95 -15.84
N PRO A 78 -12.32 34.20 -16.26
CA PRO A 78 -12.53 34.58 -17.66
C PRO A 78 -11.68 33.71 -18.60
N GLY A 79 -12.29 33.13 -19.65
CA GLY A 79 -11.62 32.31 -20.67
C GLY A 79 -12.21 30.91 -20.82
N TYR A 80 -11.46 29.99 -21.44
CA TYR A 80 -11.85 28.60 -21.65
C TYR A 80 -11.09 27.62 -20.73
N GLU A 81 -11.79 26.56 -20.33
CA GLU A 81 -11.23 25.34 -19.75
C GLU A 81 -11.14 24.26 -20.83
N PHE A 82 -10.04 23.52 -20.80
CA PHE A 82 -9.75 22.42 -21.71
C PHE A 82 -9.69 21.13 -20.93
N MET A 83 -10.45 20.16 -21.41
CA MET A 83 -10.46 18.80 -20.92
C MET A 83 -9.89 17.91 -22.02
N VAL A 84 -8.75 17.30 -21.77
CA VAL A 84 -8.07 16.42 -22.72
C VAL A 84 -7.99 15.02 -22.16
N GLU A 85 -8.34 14.05 -22.99
CA GLU A 85 -8.13 12.63 -22.73
C GLU A 85 -6.87 12.19 -23.46
N CYS A 86 -5.90 11.69 -22.70
CA CYS A 86 -4.65 11.16 -23.23
C CYS A 86 -4.80 9.66 -23.51
N GLU A 87 -4.31 9.23 -24.68
CA GLU A 87 -4.24 7.82 -25.04
C GLU A 87 -3.23 7.10 -24.11
N HIS A 88 -3.65 5.96 -23.56
CA HIS A 88 -2.84 5.20 -22.63
C HIS A 88 -1.57 4.67 -23.29
N GLY A 89 -0.42 4.82 -22.61
CA GLY A 89 0.88 4.32 -23.10
C GLY A 89 1.51 5.13 -24.23
N SER A 90 0.92 6.28 -24.60
CA SER A 90 1.50 7.21 -25.57
C SER A 90 2.39 8.24 -24.87
N GLY A 91 3.65 8.29 -25.30
CA GLY A 91 4.61 9.31 -24.87
C GLY A 91 5.04 9.25 -23.41
N ASP A 92 5.92 10.18 -23.06
CA ASP A 92 6.44 10.42 -21.74
C ASP A 92 6.45 11.94 -21.56
N PHE A 93 5.34 12.53 -21.11
CA PHE A 93 5.54 13.62 -20.15
C PHE A 93 6.33 12.94 -19.07
N ALA A 94 7.44 13.49 -18.58
CA ALA A 94 8.12 13.01 -17.38
C ALA A 94 7.13 13.03 -16.20
N ALA A 95 6.19 12.10 -16.24
CA ALA A 95 4.88 12.23 -15.66
C ALA A 95 5.04 11.60 -14.32
N VAL A 96 4.75 12.42 -13.32
CA VAL A 96 4.60 11.96 -11.96
C VAL A 96 3.79 10.67 -11.98
N PRO A 97 4.36 9.53 -11.55
CA PRO A 97 3.64 8.28 -11.49
C PRO A 97 2.32 8.49 -10.76
N TRP A 98 1.23 8.00 -11.32
CA TRP A 98 -0.09 8.19 -10.73
C TRP A 98 -0.11 7.67 -9.28
N PHE A 99 -0.81 8.40 -8.39
CA PHE A 99 -1.08 7.96 -7.04
C PHE A 99 -2.51 8.36 -6.62
N PRO A 100 -3.17 7.58 -5.74
CA PRO A 100 -4.49 7.92 -5.19
C PRO A 100 -4.44 9.25 -4.44
N ARG A 101 -5.43 10.13 -4.69
CA ARG A 101 -5.53 11.44 -4.01
C ARG A 101 -6.57 11.47 -2.91
N ARG A 102 -7.56 10.58 -2.97
CA ARG A 102 -8.58 10.38 -1.95
C ARG A 102 -8.57 8.91 -1.52
N ILE A 103 -8.93 8.63 -0.28
CA ILE A 103 -8.97 7.26 0.25
C ILE A 103 -9.86 6.32 -0.60
N ARG A 104 -10.93 6.84 -1.22
CA ARG A 104 -11.78 6.06 -2.14
C ARG A 104 -11.10 5.66 -3.44
N ASP A 105 -10.03 6.35 -3.84
CA ASP A 105 -9.29 6.05 -5.07
C ASP A 105 -8.55 4.71 -4.98
N LEU A 106 -8.37 4.16 -3.76
CA LEU A 106 -7.84 2.82 -3.53
C LEU A 106 -8.71 1.74 -4.22
N ASP A 107 -10.02 1.98 -4.39
CA ASP A 107 -10.92 1.08 -5.13
C ASP A 107 -10.52 0.88 -6.60
N ARG A 108 -9.67 1.75 -7.15
CA ARG A 108 -9.25 1.73 -8.57
C ARG A 108 -8.17 0.70 -8.87
N PHE A 109 -7.40 0.27 -7.89
CA PHE A 109 -6.27 -0.65 -8.09
C PHE A 109 -6.31 -1.86 -7.16
N ALA A 110 -7.20 -1.91 -6.15
CA ALA A 110 -7.28 -3.02 -5.19
C ALA A 110 -7.49 -4.41 -5.82
N ASN A 111 -7.91 -4.47 -7.10
CA ASN A 111 -8.12 -5.71 -7.85
C ASN A 111 -6.97 -6.06 -8.81
N GLN A 112 -5.90 -5.25 -8.86
CA GLN A 112 -4.72 -5.49 -9.70
C GLN A 112 -3.74 -6.42 -8.98
N ILE A 113 -4.06 -7.71 -8.98
CA ILE A 113 -3.32 -8.75 -8.24
C ILE A 113 -2.24 -9.39 -9.12
N LEU A 114 -1.04 -9.56 -8.57
CA LEU A 114 0.06 -10.33 -9.18
C LEU A 114 -0.20 -11.84 -9.09
N SER A 115 -0.30 -12.34 -7.87
CA SER A 115 -0.28 -13.76 -7.51
C SER A 115 -0.96 -14.00 -6.17
N TYR A 116 -1.08 -15.28 -5.78
CA TYR A 116 -1.76 -15.71 -4.54
C TYR A 116 -3.20 -15.18 -4.44
N GLY A 117 -3.88 -15.05 -5.59
CA GLY A 117 -5.29 -14.71 -5.65
C GLY A 117 -6.17 -15.96 -5.55
N ALA A 118 -7.07 -16.13 -6.54
CA ALA A 118 -7.83 -17.36 -6.73
C ALA A 118 -7.00 -18.50 -7.35
N GLU A 119 -5.96 -18.16 -8.12
CA GLU A 119 -5.03 -19.11 -8.71
C GLU A 119 -3.80 -19.28 -7.82
N LEU A 120 -3.39 -20.53 -7.63
CA LEU A 120 -2.25 -20.92 -6.79
C LEU A 120 -1.15 -21.50 -7.68
N ASP A 121 0.11 -21.27 -7.29
CA ASP A 121 1.27 -21.85 -7.96
C ASP A 121 1.35 -23.36 -7.73
N SER A 122 2.00 -24.09 -8.65
CA SER A 122 2.03 -25.56 -8.65
C SER A 122 2.71 -26.18 -7.44
N ASP A 123 3.57 -25.43 -6.77
CA ASP A 123 4.29 -25.81 -5.56
C ASP A 123 3.54 -25.44 -4.26
N HIS A 124 2.41 -24.72 -4.36
CA HIS A 124 1.58 -24.38 -3.21
C HIS A 124 0.95 -25.65 -2.59
N PRO A 125 0.92 -25.82 -1.25
CA PRO A 125 0.42 -27.05 -0.61
C PRO A 125 -1.02 -27.41 -0.96
N GLY A 126 -1.85 -26.38 -1.17
CA GLY A 126 -3.24 -26.49 -1.62
C GLY A 126 -3.45 -26.50 -3.14
N PHE A 127 -2.39 -26.61 -3.95
CA PHE A 127 -2.52 -26.56 -5.41
C PHE A 127 -3.42 -27.66 -5.96
N THR A 128 -3.35 -28.88 -5.41
CA THR A 128 -4.17 -30.02 -5.85
C THR A 128 -5.51 -30.15 -5.10
N ASP A 129 -5.69 -29.43 -3.98
CA ASP A 129 -6.91 -29.45 -3.18
C ASP A 129 -8.03 -28.59 -3.81
N ALA A 130 -9.07 -29.25 -4.30
CA ALA A 130 -10.20 -28.58 -4.94
C ALA A 130 -11.05 -27.75 -3.97
N GLU A 131 -11.21 -28.19 -2.72
CA GLU A 131 -11.99 -27.48 -1.72
C GLU A 131 -11.24 -26.22 -1.27
N TYR A 132 -9.94 -26.32 -1.04
CA TYR A 132 -9.11 -25.17 -0.70
C TYR A 132 -9.06 -24.13 -1.84
N ARG A 133 -8.93 -24.57 -3.10
CA ARG A 133 -9.00 -23.64 -4.26
C ARG A 133 -10.35 -22.93 -4.35
N ALA A 134 -11.46 -23.65 -4.16
CA ALA A 134 -12.80 -23.05 -4.14
C ALA A 134 -12.95 -22.06 -2.97
N ARG A 135 -12.39 -22.41 -1.79
CA ARG A 135 -12.37 -21.54 -0.61
C ARG A 135 -11.54 -20.28 -0.84
N ARG A 136 -10.38 -20.37 -1.50
CA ARG A 136 -9.57 -19.20 -1.92
C ARG A 136 -10.30 -18.29 -2.89
N LYS A 137 -11.01 -18.88 -3.87
CA LYS A 137 -11.85 -18.12 -4.79
C LYS A 137 -12.95 -17.34 -4.05
N TYR A 138 -13.60 -17.94 -3.06
CA TYR A 138 -14.59 -17.25 -2.22
C TYR A 138 -14.01 -15.99 -1.54
N PHE A 139 -12.82 -16.09 -0.93
CA PHE A 139 -12.15 -14.93 -0.32
C PHE A 139 -11.72 -13.87 -1.36
N ALA A 140 -11.23 -14.30 -2.52
CA ALA A 140 -10.88 -13.39 -3.61
C ALA A 140 -12.11 -12.63 -4.10
N ASP A 141 -13.25 -13.31 -4.27
CA ASP A 141 -14.50 -12.71 -4.70
C ASP A 141 -15.00 -11.68 -3.67
N ILE A 142 -14.85 -11.92 -2.37
CA ILE A 142 -15.13 -10.91 -1.32
C ILE A 142 -14.29 -9.64 -1.55
N ALA A 143 -12.98 -9.78 -1.70
CA ALA A 143 -12.08 -8.63 -1.87
C ALA A 143 -12.36 -7.87 -3.18
N TYR A 144 -12.66 -8.57 -4.27
CA TYR A 144 -12.95 -7.93 -5.56
C TYR A 144 -14.21 -7.07 -5.57
N HIS A 145 -15.21 -7.43 -4.76
CA HIS A 145 -16.48 -6.72 -4.66
C HIS A 145 -16.50 -5.64 -3.59
N TYR A 146 -15.55 -5.64 -2.65
CA TYR A 146 -15.45 -4.62 -1.61
C TYR A 146 -15.15 -3.23 -2.19
N LYS A 147 -15.88 -2.23 -1.69
CA LYS A 147 -15.65 -0.80 -1.99
C LYS A 147 -15.49 0.00 -0.71
N HIS A 148 -14.67 1.05 -0.77
CA HIS A 148 -14.40 1.90 0.38
C HIS A 148 -15.71 2.49 0.94
N GLY A 149 -15.87 2.40 2.26
CA GLY A 149 -17.04 2.89 3.00
C GLY A 149 -18.13 1.83 3.21
N GLN A 150 -18.00 0.64 2.63
CA GLN A 150 -18.82 -0.52 2.98
C GLN A 150 -18.33 -1.16 4.29
N PRO A 151 -19.21 -1.82 5.05
CA PRO A 151 -18.77 -2.69 6.13
C PRO A 151 -17.90 -3.82 5.61
N LEU A 152 -16.95 -4.28 6.42
CA LEU A 152 -16.02 -5.33 6.05
C LEU A 152 -16.73 -6.69 6.10
N PRO A 153 -16.72 -7.50 5.02
CA PRO A 153 -17.51 -8.73 4.99
C PRO A 153 -17.04 -9.74 6.05
N HIS A 154 -17.98 -10.15 6.90
CA HIS A 154 -17.77 -11.21 7.88
C HIS A 154 -17.68 -12.58 7.20
N VAL A 155 -16.76 -13.40 7.68
CA VAL A 155 -16.55 -14.77 7.20
C VAL A 155 -16.77 -15.77 8.32
N VAL A 156 -17.61 -16.77 8.04
CA VAL A 156 -17.71 -17.97 8.87
C VAL A 156 -16.58 -18.91 8.48
N TYR A 157 -15.57 -18.99 9.34
CA TYR A 157 -14.44 -19.92 9.19
C TYR A 157 -14.84 -21.35 9.53
N THR A 158 -14.25 -22.33 8.84
CA THR A 158 -14.48 -23.75 9.10
C THR A 158 -13.74 -24.19 10.37
N LYS A 159 -14.09 -25.37 10.89
CA LYS A 159 -13.41 -25.95 12.06
C LYS A 159 -11.92 -26.19 11.79
N ASP A 160 -11.56 -26.62 10.58
CA ASP A 160 -10.17 -26.90 10.21
C ASP A 160 -9.35 -25.60 10.05
N GLU A 161 -9.98 -24.54 9.54
CA GLU A 161 -9.38 -23.20 9.49
C GLU A 161 -9.11 -22.70 10.92
N ILE A 162 -10.10 -22.80 11.83
CA ILE A 162 -9.94 -22.40 13.23
C ILE A 162 -8.87 -23.24 13.94
N ALA A 163 -8.83 -24.55 13.69
CA ALA A 163 -7.81 -25.43 14.27
C ALA A 163 -6.40 -25.06 13.78
N THR A 164 -6.26 -24.71 12.50
CA THR A 164 -5.00 -24.23 11.90
C THR A 164 -4.55 -22.93 12.57
N TRP A 165 -5.48 -21.99 12.76
CA TRP A 165 -5.23 -20.75 13.50
C TRP A 165 -4.77 -21.02 14.93
N GLY A 166 -5.49 -21.85 15.69
CA GLY A 166 -5.18 -22.15 17.08
C GLY A 166 -3.79 -22.77 17.26
N ALA A 167 -3.38 -23.65 16.33
CA ALA A 167 -2.06 -24.25 16.34
C ALA A 167 -0.93 -23.20 16.22
N VAL A 168 -1.11 -22.19 15.36
CA VAL A 168 -0.15 -21.09 15.16
C VAL A 168 -0.22 -20.10 16.33
N PHE A 169 -1.42 -19.71 16.72
CA PHE A 169 -1.68 -18.77 17.82
C PHE A 169 -0.97 -19.21 19.09
N ARG A 170 -1.21 -20.46 19.52
CA ARG A 170 -0.61 -21.02 20.74
C ARG A 170 0.92 -20.89 20.73
N LYS A 171 1.56 -21.34 19.65
CA LYS A 171 3.02 -21.33 19.52
C LYS A 171 3.63 -19.94 19.56
N LEU A 172 2.99 -18.97 18.90
CA LEU A 172 3.51 -17.60 18.88
C LEU A 172 3.29 -16.89 20.21
N THR A 173 2.14 -17.08 20.85
CA THR A 173 1.85 -16.46 22.16
C THR A 173 2.76 -16.92 23.29
N GLU A 174 3.33 -18.13 23.20
CA GLU A 174 4.38 -18.60 24.12
C GLU A 174 5.69 -17.79 23.97
N LEU A 175 5.98 -17.26 22.78
CA LEU A 175 7.23 -16.56 22.47
C LEU A 175 7.13 -15.04 22.64
N TYR A 176 5.94 -14.44 22.46
CA TYR A 176 5.78 -12.99 22.47
C TYR A 176 6.33 -12.28 23.73
N PRO A 177 6.12 -12.76 24.97
CA PRO A 177 6.60 -12.06 26.16
C PRO A 177 8.13 -11.87 26.18
N THR A 178 8.88 -12.77 25.54
CA THR A 178 10.34 -12.76 25.54
C THR A 178 10.95 -12.22 24.25
N HIS A 179 10.31 -12.44 23.10
CA HIS A 179 10.88 -12.13 21.78
C HIS A 179 10.29 -10.87 21.14
N ALA A 180 9.00 -10.57 21.37
CA ALA A 180 8.33 -9.43 20.73
C ALA A 180 8.66 -8.10 21.43
N CYS A 181 8.59 -7.00 20.70
CA CYS A 181 8.77 -5.66 21.26
C CYS A 181 7.68 -5.31 22.27
N LYS A 182 7.95 -4.34 23.14
CA LYS A 182 7.03 -3.88 24.18
C LYS A 182 5.70 -3.38 23.62
N GLU A 183 5.70 -2.77 22.43
CA GLU A 183 4.48 -2.26 21.79
C GLU A 183 3.56 -3.42 21.38
N HIS A 184 4.12 -4.52 20.86
CA HIS A 184 3.35 -5.75 20.60
C HIS A 184 2.75 -6.31 21.90
N ASN A 185 3.58 -6.48 22.93
CA ASN A 185 3.12 -7.01 24.23
C ASN A 185 2.14 -6.08 24.96
N HIS A 186 2.16 -4.78 24.67
CA HIS A 186 1.20 -3.81 25.19
C HIS A 186 -0.16 -3.92 24.50
N VAL A 187 -0.19 -4.05 23.17
CA VAL A 187 -1.42 -4.05 22.37
C VAL A 187 -2.08 -5.43 22.29
N PHE A 188 -1.30 -6.51 22.35
CA PHE A 188 -1.83 -7.86 22.17
C PHE A 188 -2.95 -8.24 23.17
N PRO A 189 -2.85 -7.94 24.49
CA PRO A 189 -3.96 -8.16 25.42
C PRO A 189 -5.24 -7.39 25.04
N LEU A 190 -5.09 -6.18 24.47
CA LEU A 190 -6.23 -5.38 24.00
C LEU A 190 -6.91 -6.02 22.77
N LEU A 191 -6.14 -6.68 21.89
CA LEU A 191 -6.69 -7.43 20.77
C LEU A 191 -7.46 -8.68 21.25
N ILE A 192 -7.00 -9.34 22.31
CA ILE A 192 -7.75 -10.45 22.94
C ILE A 192 -9.09 -9.94 23.47
N GLU A 193 -9.07 -8.84 24.21
CA GLU A 193 -10.25 -8.27 24.87
C GLU A 193 -11.27 -7.69 23.88
N ASN A 194 -10.80 -6.95 22.86
CA ASN A 194 -11.67 -6.12 22.01
C ASN A 194 -11.90 -6.68 20.61
N CYS A 195 -11.00 -7.54 20.11
CA CYS A 195 -11.06 -8.05 18.73
C CYS A 195 -11.24 -9.56 18.64
N GLY A 196 -11.44 -10.24 19.77
CA GLY A 196 -11.68 -11.68 19.81
C GLY A 196 -10.46 -12.52 19.41
N TYR A 197 -9.24 -12.02 19.58
CA TYR A 197 -8.02 -12.82 19.41
C TYR A 197 -7.98 -13.92 20.46
N ARG A 198 -8.23 -15.16 20.04
CA ARG A 198 -8.18 -16.35 20.91
C ARG A 198 -7.74 -17.56 20.11
N GLU A 199 -7.23 -18.57 20.79
CA GLU A 199 -6.83 -19.83 20.14
C GLU A 199 -7.99 -20.50 19.37
N ASP A 200 -9.22 -20.34 19.85
CA ASP A 200 -10.42 -20.95 19.29
C ASP A 200 -11.22 -20.05 18.33
N ASN A 201 -10.70 -18.88 17.97
CA ASN A 201 -11.43 -17.89 17.18
C ASN A 201 -10.50 -17.07 16.26
N ILE A 202 -10.80 -17.08 14.97
CA ILE A 202 -10.17 -16.18 13.99
C ILE A 202 -10.86 -14.82 14.05
N PRO A 203 -10.14 -13.72 14.33
CA PRO A 203 -10.70 -12.37 14.36
C PRO A 203 -11.31 -11.96 13.01
N GLN A 204 -12.42 -11.21 13.04
CA GLN A 204 -12.98 -10.62 11.83
C GLN A 204 -12.27 -9.32 11.49
N LEU A 205 -12.04 -9.06 10.19
CA LEU A 205 -11.38 -7.82 9.76
C LEU A 205 -12.14 -6.57 10.20
N GLU A 206 -13.47 -6.61 10.27
CA GLU A 206 -14.30 -5.48 10.72
C GLU A 206 -13.94 -5.05 12.14
N ASP A 207 -13.94 -6.00 13.08
CA ASP A 207 -13.64 -5.75 14.50
C ASP A 207 -12.23 -5.18 14.67
N VAL A 208 -11.24 -5.80 13.99
CA VAL A 208 -9.85 -5.35 14.03
C VAL A 208 -9.70 -3.97 13.39
N SER A 209 -10.36 -3.72 12.26
CA SER A 209 -10.31 -2.42 11.58
C SER A 209 -10.92 -1.31 12.43
N ASN A 210 -12.00 -1.59 13.16
CA ASN A 210 -12.63 -0.62 14.07
C ASN A 210 -11.70 -0.30 15.24
N PHE A 211 -11.11 -1.32 15.87
CA PHE A 211 -10.12 -1.13 16.93
C PHE A 211 -8.91 -0.31 16.47
N LEU A 212 -8.32 -0.65 15.31
CA LEU A 212 -7.19 0.09 14.75
C LEU A 212 -7.54 1.56 14.45
N LYS A 213 -8.78 1.81 14.00
CA LYS A 213 -9.28 3.14 13.68
C LYS A 213 -9.38 3.99 14.94
N ASP A 214 -9.89 3.40 16.02
CA ASP A 214 -10.03 4.08 17.30
C ASP A 214 -8.67 4.33 17.98
N CYS A 215 -7.69 3.45 17.79
CA CYS A 215 -6.36 3.63 18.36
C CYS A 215 -5.49 4.62 17.57
N THR A 216 -5.45 4.53 16.25
CA THR A 216 -4.46 5.24 15.42
C THR A 216 -5.02 5.81 14.11
N GLY A 217 -6.31 5.60 13.83
CA GLY A 217 -6.92 5.94 12.56
C GLY A 217 -6.55 5.00 11.41
N PHE A 218 -5.87 3.87 11.69
CA PHE A 218 -5.64 2.83 10.69
C PHE A 218 -6.92 2.04 10.41
N THR A 219 -7.09 1.58 9.18
CA THR A 219 -8.20 0.71 8.78
C THR A 219 -7.70 -0.43 7.92
N LEU A 220 -8.46 -1.53 7.91
CA LEU A 220 -8.17 -2.68 7.05
C LEU A 220 -8.97 -2.61 5.76
N ARG A 221 -8.39 -3.17 4.70
CA ARG A 221 -9.06 -3.40 3.41
C ARG A 221 -8.80 -4.83 2.95
N PRO A 222 -9.83 -5.62 2.62
CA PRO A 222 -9.65 -6.98 2.14
C PRO A 222 -8.95 -6.91 0.79
N VAL A 223 -7.93 -7.75 0.61
CA VAL A 223 -7.21 -7.91 -0.65
C VAL A 223 -7.17 -9.38 -1.05
N ALA A 224 -7.32 -9.64 -2.34
CA ALA A 224 -7.40 -11.01 -2.84
C ALA A 224 -6.03 -11.72 -2.85
N GLY A 225 -4.93 -10.96 -2.95
CA GLY A 225 -3.56 -11.45 -3.05
C GLY A 225 -2.56 -10.29 -3.09
N LEU A 226 -1.41 -10.49 -3.70
CA LEU A 226 -0.34 -9.48 -3.72
C LEU A 226 -0.66 -8.34 -4.69
N LEU A 227 -0.65 -7.10 -4.18
CA LEU A 227 -0.68 -5.88 -4.99
C LEU A 227 0.72 -5.52 -5.50
N SER A 228 0.79 -4.59 -6.44
CA SER A 228 2.07 -3.93 -6.74
C SER A 228 2.62 -3.23 -5.50
N SER A 229 3.95 -3.11 -5.41
CA SER A 229 4.56 -2.42 -4.27
C SER A 229 4.14 -0.95 -4.21
N ARG A 230 3.93 -0.30 -5.36
CA ARG A 230 3.39 1.06 -5.42
C ARG A 230 2.01 1.15 -4.81
N ASP A 231 1.11 0.27 -5.20
CA ASP A 231 -0.29 0.30 -4.79
C ASP A 231 -0.46 -0.02 -3.30
N PHE A 232 0.28 -1.01 -2.81
CA PHE A 232 0.29 -1.35 -1.39
C PHE A 232 0.80 -0.18 -0.53
N LEU A 233 1.96 0.38 -0.88
CA LEU A 233 2.56 1.50 -0.15
C LEU A 233 1.73 2.79 -0.27
N ALA A 234 1.04 3.00 -1.39
CA ALA A 234 0.10 4.10 -1.54
C ALA A 234 -1.09 3.99 -0.58
N GLY A 235 -1.55 2.77 -0.27
CA GLY A 235 -2.56 2.52 0.77
C GLY A 235 -2.12 2.99 2.17
N LEU A 236 -0.86 2.73 2.52
CA LEU A 236 -0.30 3.13 3.81
C LEU A 236 -0.30 4.64 4.03
N ALA A 237 -0.21 5.44 2.95
CA ALA A 237 -0.32 6.90 3.03
C ALA A 237 -1.69 7.38 3.55
N PHE A 238 -2.74 6.55 3.41
CA PHE A 238 -4.08 6.80 3.94
C PHE A 238 -4.34 6.09 5.27
N ARG A 239 -3.30 5.47 5.86
CA ARG A 239 -3.44 4.54 7.00
C ARG A 239 -4.39 3.37 6.66
N VAL A 240 -4.34 2.87 5.43
CA VAL A 240 -5.10 1.70 4.98
C VAL A 240 -4.13 0.55 4.76
N PHE A 241 -4.29 -0.52 5.55
CA PHE A 241 -3.52 -1.74 5.39
C PHE A 241 -4.33 -2.76 4.59
N HIS A 242 -3.78 -3.24 3.47
CA HIS A 242 -4.42 -4.27 2.64
C HIS A 242 -4.14 -5.64 3.26
N SER A 243 -5.19 -6.33 3.70
CA SER A 243 -5.10 -7.58 4.47
C SER A 243 -5.88 -8.70 3.79
N THR A 244 -5.26 -9.87 3.68
CA THR A 244 -5.93 -11.07 3.16
C THR A 244 -6.86 -11.67 4.23
N GLN A 245 -7.94 -12.33 3.80
CA GLN A 245 -8.89 -12.99 4.72
C GLN A 245 -8.77 -14.51 4.78
N TYR A 246 -8.08 -15.11 3.80
CA TYR A 246 -7.88 -16.55 3.76
C TYR A 246 -6.83 -16.98 4.79
N ILE A 247 -6.87 -18.25 5.19
CA ILE A 247 -5.87 -18.86 6.06
C ILE A 247 -4.98 -19.82 5.27
N ARG A 248 -3.75 -20.00 5.75
CA ARG A 248 -2.77 -20.98 5.23
C ARG A 248 -3.36 -22.40 5.19
N HIS A 249 -2.87 -23.22 4.27
CA HIS A 249 -3.32 -24.60 4.11
C HIS A 249 -2.98 -25.45 5.35
N HIS A 250 -3.97 -26.22 5.83
CA HIS A 250 -3.88 -27.00 7.07
C HIS A 250 -2.76 -28.06 7.08
N SER A 251 -2.29 -28.53 5.91
CA SER A 251 -1.19 -29.50 5.82
C SER A 251 0.18 -28.91 6.18
N ARG A 252 0.33 -27.58 6.15
CA ARG A 252 1.55 -26.86 6.53
C ARG A 252 1.21 -25.62 7.38
N PRO A 253 0.68 -25.81 8.60
CA PRO A 253 0.23 -24.69 9.44
C PRO A 253 1.38 -23.76 9.85
N LEU A 254 2.62 -24.21 9.74
CA LEU A 254 3.81 -23.50 10.18
C LEU A 254 4.61 -22.85 9.05
N TYR A 255 4.14 -22.89 7.80
CA TYR A 255 4.84 -22.34 6.65
C TYR A 255 3.87 -21.64 5.68
N THR A 256 4.26 -20.46 5.19
CA THR A 256 3.58 -19.77 4.09
C THR A 256 4.62 -18.99 3.26
N PRO A 257 4.57 -19.03 1.91
CA PRO A 257 5.52 -18.34 1.04
C PRO A 257 5.15 -16.88 0.75
N GLU A 258 4.05 -16.36 1.31
CA GLU A 258 3.45 -15.08 0.92
C GLU A 258 4.21 -13.88 1.52
N PRO A 259 4.91 -13.06 0.72
CA PRO A 259 5.72 -11.93 1.21
C PRO A 259 5.00 -10.57 1.07
N ASP A 260 5.11 -9.71 2.08
CA ASP A 260 4.60 -8.32 2.07
C ASP A 260 5.77 -7.31 1.84
N CYS A 261 5.44 -6.07 1.45
CA CYS A 261 6.33 -4.99 1.03
C CYS A 261 6.95 -4.27 2.24
N PHE A 262 8.11 -3.61 2.07
CA PHE A 262 8.84 -2.90 3.14
C PHE A 262 9.63 -3.84 4.09
N TRP A 263 10.40 -4.73 3.45
CA TRP A 263 11.02 -5.95 3.98
C TRP A 263 11.81 -5.78 5.30
N PHE A 264 12.82 -4.91 5.35
CA PHE A 264 13.74 -4.87 6.49
C PHE A 264 13.25 -4.06 7.70
N THR A 265 12.00 -3.58 7.69
CA THR A 265 11.40 -2.94 8.86
C THR A 265 10.03 -3.52 9.16
N VAL A 266 9.01 -3.24 8.34
CA VAL A 266 7.65 -3.69 8.63
C VAL A 266 7.55 -5.23 8.62
N GLU A 267 8.28 -5.93 7.75
CA GLU A 267 8.26 -7.40 7.68
C GLU A 267 9.25 -8.09 8.62
N PHE A 268 10.52 -7.69 8.58
CA PHE A 268 11.62 -8.35 9.28
C PHE A 268 12.43 -7.40 10.17
N GLY A 269 11.79 -6.35 10.69
CA GLY A 269 12.45 -5.36 11.55
C GLY A 269 12.69 -5.83 12.98
N LEU A 270 13.83 -5.43 13.52
CA LEU A 270 14.20 -5.58 14.93
C LEU A 270 14.37 -4.20 15.58
N CYS A 271 14.13 -4.10 16.88
CA CYS A 271 14.37 -2.88 17.65
C CYS A 271 15.18 -3.14 18.91
N ARG A 272 15.87 -2.10 19.41
CA ARG A 272 16.51 -2.14 20.75
C ARG A 272 15.61 -1.51 21.80
N GLN A 273 15.37 -2.23 22.89
CA GLN A 273 14.58 -1.78 24.03
C GLN A 273 15.30 -2.16 25.32
N ASP A 274 15.65 -1.16 26.13
CA ASP A 274 16.34 -1.36 27.41
C ASP A 274 17.63 -2.20 27.29
N GLY A 275 18.34 -2.04 26.16
CA GLY A 275 19.57 -2.78 25.85
C GLY A 275 19.35 -4.15 25.19
N GLU A 276 18.11 -4.67 25.20
CA GLU A 276 17.75 -5.94 24.58
C GLU A 276 17.30 -5.78 23.13
N LEU A 277 17.48 -6.83 22.33
CA LEU A 277 16.96 -6.92 20.96
C LEU A 277 15.56 -7.55 20.99
N LYS A 278 14.60 -6.95 20.29
CA LYS A 278 13.23 -7.44 20.18
C LYS A 278 12.74 -7.38 18.74
N ALA A 279 11.85 -8.29 18.38
CA ALA A 279 11.23 -8.32 17.05
C ALA A 279 9.96 -7.47 16.99
N PHE A 280 9.81 -6.70 15.92
CA PHE A 280 8.56 -6.01 15.60
C PHE A 280 8.04 -6.32 14.18
N GLY A 281 8.89 -6.87 13.31
CA GLY A 281 8.51 -7.24 11.96
C GLY A 281 7.39 -8.30 11.92
N ALA A 282 6.41 -8.11 11.04
CA ALA A 282 5.25 -8.99 10.89
C ALA A 282 5.62 -10.43 10.49
N GLY A 283 6.58 -10.59 9.58
CA GLY A 283 7.14 -11.89 9.19
C GLY A 283 7.77 -12.63 10.37
N LEU A 284 8.46 -11.90 11.26
CA LEU A 284 9.02 -12.47 12.50
C LEU A 284 7.92 -12.86 13.49
N LEU A 285 6.99 -11.94 13.76
CA LEU A 285 5.93 -12.15 14.75
C LEU A 285 4.87 -13.19 14.32
N SER A 286 4.91 -13.66 13.07
CA SER A 286 4.04 -14.70 12.52
C SER A 286 4.75 -16.03 12.18
N SER A 287 6.07 -16.09 12.39
CA SER A 287 6.93 -17.26 12.13
C SER A 287 7.70 -17.63 13.40
N PHE A 288 7.26 -18.66 14.11
CA PHE A 288 7.89 -19.08 15.37
C PHE A 288 9.39 -19.42 15.19
N GLY A 289 9.75 -20.06 14.07
CA GLY A 289 11.12 -20.46 13.80
C GLY A 289 12.02 -19.28 13.50
N GLU A 290 11.53 -18.31 12.73
CA GLU A 290 12.30 -17.11 12.39
C GLU A 290 12.37 -16.11 13.56
N LEU A 291 11.33 -16.06 14.41
CA LEU A 291 11.32 -15.29 15.65
C LEU A 291 12.41 -15.74 16.63
N GLN A 292 12.65 -17.06 16.73
CA GLN A 292 13.75 -17.60 17.54
C GLN A 292 15.10 -17.35 16.86
N TYR A 293 15.18 -17.59 15.54
CA TYR A 293 16.41 -17.42 14.78
C TYR A 293 16.93 -15.97 14.79
N CYS A 294 16.06 -14.98 14.61
CA CYS A 294 16.48 -13.58 14.51
C CYS A 294 17.13 -13.03 15.79
N LEU A 295 16.89 -13.68 16.95
CA LEU A 295 17.47 -13.34 18.25
C LEU A 295 18.55 -14.32 18.74
N SER A 296 18.90 -15.32 17.93
CA SER A 296 19.84 -16.40 18.31
C SER A 296 21.32 -15.99 18.36
N GLY A 297 21.68 -14.85 17.75
CA GLY A 297 23.06 -14.42 17.56
C GLY A 297 23.73 -14.96 16.29
N GLU A 298 23.08 -15.88 15.56
CA GLU A 298 23.53 -16.38 14.26
C GLU A 298 23.46 -15.34 13.12
N PRO A 299 22.39 -14.54 12.96
CA PRO A 299 22.31 -13.62 11.84
C PRO A 299 23.13 -12.34 12.05
N GLU A 300 23.53 -11.71 10.95
CA GLU A 300 24.20 -10.42 10.98
C GLU A 300 23.21 -9.29 11.32
N LEU A 301 23.58 -8.40 12.24
CA LEU A 301 22.75 -7.26 12.66
C LEU A 301 23.38 -5.94 12.18
N LYS A 302 22.61 -5.13 11.47
CA LYS A 302 23.03 -3.81 10.98
C LYS A 302 22.14 -2.70 11.52
N PRO A 303 22.65 -1.48 11.74
CA PRO A 303 21.79 -0.34 12.06
C PRO A 303 20.88 -0.02 10.87
N PHE A 304 19.61 0.28 11.15
CA PHE A 304 18.68 0.72 10.11
C PHE A 304 19.08 2.09 9.55
N GLU A 305 19.59 2.10 8.32
CA GLU A 305 19.87 3.30 7.52
C GLU A 305 19.20 3.14 6.14
N PRO A 306 18.19 3.94 5.78
CA PRO A 306 17.40 3.73 4.56
C PRO A 306 18.22 3.64 3.27
N GLU A 307 19.29 4.43 3.13
CA GLU A 307 20.15 4.48 1.94
C GLU A 307 20.92 3.17 1.74
N VAL A 308 21.30 2.51 2.83
CA VAL A 308 21.99 1.21 2.81
C VAL A 308 20.98 0.07 2.73
N THR A 309 19.90 0.18 3.51
CA THR A 309 18.85 -0.83 3.63
C THR A 309 18.10 -1.00 2.31
N GLY A 310 17.82 0.09 1.59
CA GLY A 310 17.06 0.10 0.35
C GLY A 310 17.74 -0.59 -0.84
N ILE A 311 19.06 -0.82 -0.76
CA ILE A 311 19.83 -1.52 -1.80
C ILE A 311 20.28 -2.93 -1.36
N GLN A 312 20.00 -3.33 -0.11
CA GLN A 312 20.39 -4.63 0.41
C GLN A 312 19.54 -5.74 -0.25
N LYS A 313 20.21 -6.75 -0.80
CA LYS A 313 19.56 -7.96 -1.33
C LYS A 313 19.18 -8.91 -0.20
N TYR A 314 18.13 -9.71 -0.41
CA TYR A 314 17.64 -10.69 0.57
C TYR A 314 17.04 -11.93 -0.11
N PRO A 315 17.07 -13.09 0.57
CA PRO A 315 16.27 -14.25 0.19
C PRO A 315 14.81 -14.06 0.62
N ILE A 316 13.87 -14.60 -0.15
CA ILE A 316 12.43 -14.59 0.18
C ILE A 316 11.89 -15.96 0.65
N THR A 317 12.68 -17.03 0.48
CA THR A 317 12.29 -18.42 0.80
C THR A 317 13.08 -19.02 1.96
N GLU A 318 14.02 -18.28 2.53
CA GLU A 318 14.93 -18.71 3.60
C GLU A 318 14.94 -17.66 4.72
N TYR A 319 15.39 -18.06 5.91
CA TYR A 319 15.56 -17.09 7.01
C TYR A 319 16.54 -15.99 6.64
N GLN A 320 16.28 -14.77 7.11
CA GLN A 320 17.10 -13.63 6.71
C GLN A 320 18.51 -13.72 7.29
N PRO A 321 19.57 -13.69 6.45
CA PRO A 321 20.95 -13.70 6.96
C PRO A 321 21.35 -12.37 7.62
N ILE A 322 20.63 -11.28 7.30
CA ILE A 322 20.88 -9.92 7.77
C ILE A 322 19.57 -9.31 8.25
N TYR A 323 19.57 -8.75 9.46
CA TYR A 323 18.46 -7.95 9.98
C TYR A 323 18.91 -6.50 10.23
N PHE A 324 17.99 -5.56 10.04
CA PHE A 324 18.21 -4.16 10.36
C PHE A 324 17.52 -3.78 11.67
N VAL A 325 18.27 -3.10 12.54
CA VAL A 325 17.87 -2.76 13.89
C VAL A 325 17.54 -1.27 13.96
N ALA A 326 16.29 -0.96 14.26
CA ALA A 326 15.83 0.40 14.56
C ALA A 326 16.07 0.73 16.05
N ASN A 327 16.52 1.95 16.32
CA ASN A 327 16.66 2.43 17.70
C ASN A 327 15.29 2.65 18.37
N SER A 328 14.33 3.16 17.60
CA SER A 328 12.93 3.35 17.99
C SER A 328 12.09 3.58 16.73
N PHE A 329 10.77 3.46 16.83
CA PHE A 329 9.87 3.81 15.72
C PHE A 329 9.97 5.29 15.37
N GLU A 330 10.19 6.18 16.34
CA GLU A 330 10.40 7.61 16.08
C GLU A 330 11.67 7.85 15.26
N SER A 331 12.79 7.21 15.62
CA SER A 331 14.04 7.32 14.87
C SER A 331 13.90 6.75 13.46
N ALA A 332 13.22 5.60 13.30
CA ALA A 332 12.95 5.03 11.98
C ALA A 332 12.08 5.95 11.11
N LYS A 333 11.05 6.57 11.69
CA LYS A 333 10.20 7.56 11.02
C LYS A 333 11.01 8.78 10.55
N GLU A 334 11.84 9.36 11.42
CA GLU A 334 12.69 10.50 11.07
C GLU A 334 13.66 10.17 9.93
N LYS A 335 14.30 8.99 9.97
CA LYS A 335 15.19 8.53 8.90
C LYS A 335 14.44 8.34 7.58
N MET A 336 13.25 7.76 7.61
CA MET A 336 12.41 7.62 6.41
C MET A 336 11.94 8.96 5.85
N ILE A 337 11.63 9.95 6.71
CA ILE A 337 11.30 11.31 6.25
C ILE A 337 12.49 11.91 5.50
N LYS A 338 13.69 11.89 6.10
CA LYS A 338 14.93 12.38 5.45
C LYS A 338 15.22 11.65 4.15
N PHE A 339 15.09 10.32 4.13
CA PHE A 339 15.27 9.53 2.92
C PHE A 339 14.27 9.94 1.83
N SER A 340 13.02 10.21 2.21
CA SER A 340 11.98 10.63 1.27
C SER A 340 12.25 11.99 0.61
N GLU A 341 13.03 12.87 1.25
CA GLU A 341 13.47 14.16 0.69
C GLU A 341 14.50 13.97 -0.43
N THR A 342 15.17 12.81 -0.48
CA THR A 342 16.12 12.47 -1.57
C THR A 342 15.41 11.94 -2.83
N ILE A 343 14.12 11.58 -2.73
CA ILE A 343 13.33 11.06 -3.84
C ILE A 343 12.97 12.22 -4.78
N PRO A 344 13.40 12.19 -6.06
CA PRO A 344 13.18 13.28 -6.99
C PRO A 344 11.68 13.48 -7.26
N ARG A 345 11.12 14.56 -6.70
CA ARG A 345 9.73 14.99 -6.83
C ARG A 345 9.67 16.52 -6.85
N ASP A 346 8.99 17.09 -7.83
CA ASP A 346 8.87 18.54 -7.99
C ASP A 346 7.76 19.18 -7.13
N PHE A 347 7.20 18.42 -6.19
CA PHE A 347 6.12 18.84 -5.31
C PHE A 347 6.18 18.10 -3.97
N GLY A 348 5.68 18.75 -2.92
CA GLY A 348 5.46 18.11 -1.63
C GLY A 348 4.13 17.35 -1.59
N VAL A 349 4.03 16.36 -0.71
CA VAL A 349 2.77 15.67 -0.42
C VAL A 349 2.49 15.70 1.08
N ARG A 350 1.22 15.89 1.44
CA ARG A 350 0.76 15.87 2.84
C ARG A 350 -0.56 15.12 2.94
N TYR A 351 -0.66 14.21 3.90
CA TYR A 351 -1.94 13.59 4.25
C TYR A 351 -2.77 14.54 5.10
N ASN A 352 -4.02 14.76 4.68
CA ASN A 352 -5.02 15.50 5.43
C ASN A 352 -6.01 14.50 6.07
N PRO A 353 -5.96 14.30 7.40
CA PRO A 353 -6.79 13.30 8.07
C PRO A 353 -8.29 13.68 8.09
N TYR A 354 -8.64 14.97 8.01
CA TYR A 354 -10.03 15.42 8.05
C TYR A 354 -10.77 15.11 6.75
N THR A 355 -10.10 15.30 5.61
CA THR A 355 -10.66 15.05 4.27
C THR A 355 -10.28 13.68 3.71
N GLN A 356 -9.40 12.94 4.42
CA GLN A 356 -8.85 11.66 4.00
C GLN A 356 -8.25 11.73 2.59
N SER A 357 -7.46 12.77 2.34
CA SER A 357 -6.87 13.09 1.04
C SER A 357 -5.37 13.39 1.11
N ILE A 358 -4.69 13.23 -0.02
CA ILE A 358 -3.33 13.68 -0.23
C ILE A 358 -3.37 15.06 -0.89
N ASP A 359 -2.89 16.05 -0.15
CA ASP A 359 -2.69 17.41 -0.62
C ASP A 359 -1.35 17.48 -1.36
N ILE A 360 -1.39 18.02 -2.58
CA ILE A 360 -0.19 18.31 -3.38
C ILE A 360 0.22 19.74 -3.06
N LEU A 361 1.47 19.91 -2.64
CA LEU A 361 2.07 21.18 -2.29
C LEU A 361 3.03 21.59 -3.40
N ASP A 362 2.51 22.28 -4.41
CA ASP A 362 3.24 22.69 -5.62
C ASP A 362 3.21 24.21 -5.88
N SER A 363 2.47 24.96 -5.05
CA SER A 363 2.30 26.41 -5.24
C SER A 363 2.58 27.24 -3.99
N PRO A 364 3.14 28.47 -4.13
CA PRO A 364 3.34 29.38 -3.01
C PRO A 364 2.06 29.74 -2.26
N LYS A 365 0.90 29.69 -2.93
CA LYS A 365 -0.40 29.97 -2.30
C LYS A 365 -0.75 28.87 -1.29
N GLN A 366 -0.69 27.59 -1.70
CA GLN A 366 -0.98 26.47 -0.80
C GLN A 366 -0.03 26.46 0.39
N MET A 367 1.26 26.74 0.17
CA MET A 367 2.24 26.85 1.25
C MET A 367 1.89 27.96 2.24
N LYS A 368 1.48 29.14 1.76
CA LYS A 368 1.04 30.25 2.63
C LYS A 368 -0.22 29.89 3.42
N ASP A 369 -1.18 29.22 2.80
CA ASP A 369 -2.42 28.82 3.47
C ASP A 369 -2.14 27.78 4.56
N LEU A 370 -1.24 26.82 4.30
CA LEU A 370 -0.79 25.85 5.31
C LEU A 370 -0.02 26.51 6.46
N LEU A 371 0.89 27.44 6.17
CA LEU A 371 1.63 28.18 7.19
C LEU A 371 0.70 28.97 8.13
N ARG A 372 -0.36 29.57 7.59
CA ARG A 372 -1.38 30.26 8.41
C ARG A 372 -2.13 29.30 9.33
N GLN A 373 -2.46 28.11 8.86
CA GLN A 373 -3.10 27.08 9.68
C GLN A 373 -2.20 26.67 10.85
N VAL A 374 -0.94 26.34 10.57
CA VAL A 374 0.05 25.97 11.61
C VAL A 374 0.25 27.12 12.60
N HIS A 375 0.34 28.36 12.14
CA HIS A 375 0.46 29.52 13.01
C HIS A 375 -0.75 29.67 13.94
N THR A 376 -1.97 29.46 13.42
CA THR A 376 -3.20 29.51 14.23
C THR A 376 -3.22 28.43 15.31
N GLU A 377 -2.79 27.21 14.98
CA GLU A 377 -2.67 26.11 15.95
C GLU A 377 -1.61 26.43 17.02
N MET A 378 -0.44 26.95 16.62
CA MET A 378 0.62 27.34 17.54
C MET A 378 0.16 28.46 18.49
N ASP A 379 -0.53 29.47 17.98
CA ASP A 379 -1.12 30.54 18.80
C ASP A 379 -2.15 30.00 19.80
N HIS A 380 -2.96 29.02 19.39
CA HIS A 380 -3.91 28.37 20.29
C HIS A 380 -3.20 27.60 21.41
N LEU A 381 -2.12 26.89 21.09
CA LEU A 381 -1.30 26.17 22.07
C LEU A 381 -0.64 27.14 23.05
N LEU A 382 -0.06 28.23 22.57
CA LEU A 382 0.55 29.27 23.43
C LEU A 382 -0.49 29.88 24.38
N LYS A 383 -1.67 30.25 23.88
CA LYS A 383 -2.78 30.76 24.71
C LYS A 383 -3.33 29.74 25.71
N THR A 384 -3.19 28.45 25.40
CA THR A 384 -3.60 27.37 26.32
C THR A 384 -2.54 27.16 27.39
N LEU A 385 -1.26 27.25 27.02
CA LEU A 385 -0.14 27.20 27.96
C LEU A 385 -0.20 28.34 28.98
N GLU A 386 -0.65 29.54 28.59
CA GLU A 386 -0.87 30.65 29.53
C GLU A 386 -1.97 30.38 30.57
N LYS A 387 -2.82 29.36 30.37
CA LYS A 387 -3.92 29.01 31.28
C LYS A 387 -3.58 27.88 32.26
N ILE A 388 -2.49 27.15 32.01
CA ILE A 388 -2.01 26.02 32.84
C ILE A 388 -0.81 26.53 33.63
#